data_AF-A0A540LYQ8-F1
#
_entry.id   AF-A0A540LYQ8-F1
#
_cell.length_a   1.000
_cell.length_b   1.000
_cell.length_c   1.000
_cell.angle_alpha   90.00
_cell.angle_beta   90.00
_cell.angle_gamma   90.00
#
_symmetry.space_group_name_H-M   'P 1'
#
loop_
_entity.id
_entity.type
_entity.pdbx_description
1 polymer ?
#
loop_
_entity_poly.entity_id
_entity_poly.type
_entity_poly.pdbx_seq_one_letter_code
_entity_poly.pdbx_strand_id
1 'polypeptide(L)'
;MYLGGLGPARFATQEFNKLKNAQLQISRVLRVKGMHFREEFRNSSEFYRRCYMMMLEAVGADGVKLYQTEIHVDSIDSNMALQDFCVIDDKKRPIILYHHLDNFFAE
;
A
#
# COMPACT_ATOMS: atom_id res chain seq x y z
N MET A 1 1.60 -8.72 18.66
CA MET A 1 2.85 -8.06 18.23
C MET A 1 2.51 -6.89 17.32
N TYR A 2 2.83 -5.65 17.71
CA TYR A 2 2.64 -4.45 16.88
C TYR A 2 3.78 -4.36 15.85
N LEU A 3 3.61 -5.02 14.70
CA LEU A 3 4.53 -4.94 13.55
C LEU A 3 4.21 -3.71 12.68
N GLY A 4 4.02 -2.54 13.30
CA GLY A 4 3.20 -1.39 12.85
C GLY A 4 3.31 -0.87 11.40
N GLY A 5 4.19 -1.41 10.55
CA GLY A 5 4.11 -1.31 9.10
C GLY A 5 4.90 -2.36 8.30
N LEU A 6 5.69 -3.25 8.93
CA LEU A 6 6.54 -4.20 8.18
C LEU A 6 5.73 -5.28 7.45
N GLY A 7 4.70 -5.83 8.10
CA GLY A 7 3.79 -6.81 7.47
C GLY A 7 3.07 -6.20 6.26
N PRO A 8 2.37 -5.07 6.43
CA PRO A 8 1.77 -4.34 5.32
C PRO A 8 2.79 -3.98 4.21
N ALA A 9 4.00 -3.51 4.56
CA ALA A 9 4.99 -3.15 3.55
C ALA A 9 5.47 -4.33 2.70
N ARG A 10 5.64 -5.51 3.32
CA ARG A 10 5.93 -6.75 2.59
C ARG A 10 4.76 -7.13 1.67
N PHE A 11 3.54 -7.07 2.20
CA PHE A 11 2.33 -7.32 1.41
C PHE A 11 2.26 -6.41 0.18
N ALA A 12 2.35 -5.08 0.34
CA ALA A 12 2.27 -4.15 -0.79
C ALA A 12 3.33 -4.41 -1.86
N THR A 13 4.57 -4.69 -1.44
CA THR A 13 5.66 -4.97 -2.38
C THR A 13 5.41 -6.27 -3.16
N GLN A 14 4.98 -7.33 -2.46
CA GLN A 14 4.65 -8.61 -3.09
C GLN A 14 3.44 -8.49 -4.02
N GLU A 15 2.41 -7.77 -3.61
CA GLU A 15 1.19 -7.61 -4.38
C GLU A 15 1.42 -6.74 -5.62
N PHE A 16 2.18 -5.65 -5.49
CA PHE A 16 2.62 -4.84 -6.63
C PHE A 16 3.43 -5.67 -7.63
N ASN A 17 4.39 -6.48 -7.15
CA ASN A 17 5.20 -7.35 -8.01
C ASN A 17 4.33 -8.33 -8.81
N LYS A 18 3.27 -8.90 -8.20
CA LYS A 18 2.30 -9.75 -8.92
C LYS A 18 1.51 -8.94 -9.95
N LEU A 19 0.94 -7.80 -9.55
CA LEU A 19 0.04 -7.00 -10.37
C LEU A 19 0.72 -6.37 -11.59
N LYS A 20 2.00 -5.99 -11.45
CA LYS A 20 2.76 -5.27 -12.49
C LYS A 20 3.90 -6.11 -13.07
N ASN A 21 3.97 -7.40 -12.75
CA ASN A 21 5.06 -8.30 -13.15
C ASN A 21 6.45 -7.70 -12.87
N ALA A 22 6.61 -7.14 -11.67
CA ALA A 22 7.82 -6.46 -11.22
C ALA A 22 8.62 -7.33 -10.23
N GLN A 23 9.84 -6.91 -9.90
CA GLN A 23 10.75 -7.62 -8.97
C GLN A 23 11.35 -6.67 -7.92
N LEU A 24 10.52 -5.84 -7.29
CA LEU A 24 10.97 -4.96 -6.21
C LEU A 24 11.28 -5.76 -4.94
N GLN A 25 12.40 -5.44 -4.31
CA GLN A 25 12.79 -5.97 -3.00
C GLN A 25 12.82 -4.84 -1.97
N ILE A 26 12.02 -4.96 -0.91
CA ILE A 26 11.99 -3.95 0.14
C ILE A 26 13.31 -3.94 0.92
N SER A 27 13.95 -2.77 0.98
CA SER A 27 15.12 -2.51 1.80
C SER A 27 14.68 -2.15 3.23
N ARG A 28 13.83 -1.13 3.38
CA ARG A 28 13.33 -0.67 4.68
C ARG A 28 12.02 0.11 4.58
N VAL A 29 11.30 0.16 5.70
CA VAL A 29 10.16 1.05 5.90
C VAL A 29 10.68 2.34 6.54
N LEU A 30 10.50 3.48 5.87
CA LEU A 30 10.99 4.78 6.34
C LEU A 30 9.99 5.48 7.24
N ARG A 31 8.71 5.42 6.88
CA ARG A 31 7.63 6.08 7.60
C ARG A 31 6.35 5.29 7.47
N VAL A 32 5.56 5.30 8.54
CA VAL A 32 4.20 4.76 8.55
C VAL A 32 3.29 5.77 9.21
N LYS A 33 2.14 6.03 8.60
CA LYS A 33 1.02 6.73 9.21
C LYS A 33 -0.19 5.80 9.17
N GLY A 34 -0.61 5.34 10.35
CA GLY A 34 -1.82 4.56 10.52
C GLY A 34 -3.03 5.46 10.76
N MET A 35 -4.17 5.11 10.17
CA MET A 35 -5.47 5.75 10.37
C MET A 35 -6.52 4.66 10.59
N HIS A 36 -7.50 4.94 11.44
CA HIS A 36 -8.63 4.06 11.70
C HIS A 36 -9.89 4.72 11.18
N PHE A 37 -10.63 4.00 10.35
CA PHE A 37 -11.94 4.40 9.87
C PHE A 37 -12.98 3.46 10.48
N ARG A 38 -14.10 4.04 10.91
CA ARG A 38 -15.31 3.28 11.22
C ARG A 38 -16.15 3.29 9.95
N GLU A 39 -16.44 2.12 9.43
CA GLU A 39 -17.33 1.95 8.28
C GLU A 39 -18.60 1.23 8.72
N GLU A 40 -19.74 1.71 8.25
CA GLU A 40 -21.03 1.08 8.46
C GLU A 40 -21.35 0.19 7.25
N PHE A 41 -21.53 -1.10 7.47
CA PHE A 41 -22.04 -1.99 6.43
C PHE A 41 -23.56 -1.84 6.30
N ARG A 42 -24.12 -2.12 5.12
CA ARG A 42 -25.57 -2.02 4.81
C ARG A 42 -26.50 -2.78 5.77
N ASN A 43 -25.96 -3.66 6.63
CA ASN A 43 -26.70 -4.53 7.54
C ASN A 43 -26.38 -4.26 9.04
N SER A 44 -26.07 -3.02 9.44
CA SER A 44 -25.89 -2.60 10.85
C SER A 44 -24.75 -3.25 11.64
N SER A 45 -23.82 -3.93 10.97
CA SER A 45 -22.56 -4.36 11.56
C SER A 45 -21.51 -3.28 11.34
N GLU A 46 -20.96 -2.78 12.44
CA GLU A 46 -19.81 -1.87 12.42
C GLU A 46 -18.54 -2.68 12.17
N PHE A 47 -17.71 -2.21 11.25
CA PHE A 47 -16.36 -2.72 11.13
C PHE A 47 -15.36 -1.58 11.04
N TYR A 48 -14.11 -1.89 11.40
CA TYR A 48 -13.04 -0.92 11.40
C TYR A 48 -12.10 -1.25 10.26
N ARG A 49 -11.80 -0.24 9.44
CA ARG A 49 -10.74 -0.34 8.45
C ARG A 49 -9.52 0.41 8.94
N ARG A 50 -8.36 -0.25 8.93
CA ARG A 50 -7.08 0.41 9.18
C ARG A 50 -6.45 0.75 7.85
N CYS A 51 -6.12 2.02 7.64
CA CYS A 51 -5.32 2.46 6.52
C CYS A 51 -3.89 2.72 6.98
N TYR A 52 -2.92 2.20 6.25
CA TYR A 52 -1.51 2.50 6.41
C TYR A 52 -1.02 3.24 5.17
N MET A 53 -0.66 4.51 5.34
CA MET A 53 0.14 5.23 4.36
C MET A 53 1.60 5.06 4.74
N MET A 54 2.40 4.52 3.82
CA MET A 54 3.79 4.16 4.08
C MET A 54 4.74 4.77 3.06
N MET A 55 5.93 5.11 3.53
CA MET A 55 7.09 5.41 2.70
C MET A 55 8.08 4.25 2.80
N LEU A 56 8.43 3.67 1.66
CA LEU A 56 9.29 2.50 1.53
C LEU A 56 10.54 2.86 0.75
N GLU A 57 11.66 2.22 1.08
CA GLU A 57 12.82 2.15 0.22
C GLU A 57 12.89 0.73 -0.34
N ALA A 58 12.97 0.59 -1.67
CA ALA A 58 13.05 -0.70 -2.33
C ALA A 58 14.06 -0.67 -3.48
N VAL A 59 14.60 -1.84 -3.78
CA VAL A 59 15.56 -2.06 -4.86
C VAL A 59 14.85 -2.73 -6.03
N GLY A 60 15.01 -2.17 -7.22
CA GLY A 60 14.54 -2.73 -8.48
C GLY A 60 15.63 -2.72 -9.56
N ALA A 61 15.23 -2.95 -10.81
CA ALA A 61 16.15 -2.96 -11.95
C ALA A 61 16.91 -1.62 -12.13
N ASP A 62 16.25 -0.51 -11.81
CA ASP A 62 16.82 0.85 -11.89
C ASP A 62 17.58 1.27 -10.63
N GLY A 63 17.88 0.32 -9.73
CA GLY A 63 18.53 0.59 -8.45
C GLY A 63 17.55 0.91 -7.31
N VAL A 64 18.06 1.63 -6.30
CA VAL A 64 17.33 1.96 -5.08
C VAL A 64 16.43 3.17 -5.31
N LYS A 65 15.14 3.04 -5.00
CA LYS A 65 14.15 4.12 -5.13
C LYS A 65 13.26 4.22 -3.88
N LEU A 66 12.63 5.38 -3.74
CA LEU A 66 11.62 5.63 -2.71
C LEU A 66 10.23 5.43 -3.29
N TYR A 67 9.36 4.83 -2.48
CA TYR A 67 7.99 4.52 -2.85
C TYR A 67 7.04 5.01 -1.77
N GLN A 68 5.84 5.42 -2.17
CA GLN A 68 4.72 5.68 -1.28
C GLN A 68 3.61 4.68 -1.61
N THR A 69 2.96 4.13 -0.59
CA THR A 69 1.86 3.19 -0.79
C THR A 69 0.81 3.32 0.30
N GLU A 70 -0.44 3.16 -0.09
CA GLU A 70 -1.59 3.01 0.77
C GLU A 70 -2.10 1.57 0.81
N ILE A 71 -2.31 1.06 2.02
CA ILE A 71 -2.83 -0.28 2.27
C ILE A 71 -4.01 -0.19 3.23
N HIS A 72 -5.10 -0.85 2.88
CA HIS A 72 -6.24 -1.04 3.76
C HIS A 72 -6.18 -2.43 4.40
N VAL A 73 -6.57 -2.51 5.67
CA VAL A 73 -6.67 -3.75 6.43
C VAL A 73 -8.04 -3.79 7.10
N ASP A 74 -8.83 -4.79 6.73
CA ASP A 74 -10.18 -4.97 7.29
C ASP A 74 -10.11 -5.63 8.67
N SER A 75 -10.83 -5.10 9.67
CA SER A 75 -10.78 -5.62 11.04
C SER A 75 -11.44 -6.98 11.23
N ILE A 76 -12.29 -7.40 10.28
CA ILE A 76 -13.10 -8.62 10.41
C ILE A 76 -12.23 -9.86 10.19
N ASP A 77 -11.47 -9.87 9.10
CA ASP A 77 -10.69 -11.02 8.63
C ASP A 77 -9.19 -10.71 8.49
N SER A 78 -8.77 -9.48 8.79
CA SER A 78 -7.39 -9.00 8.60
C SER A 78 -6.90 -9.07 7.15
N ASN A 79 -7.82 -9.12 6.17
CA ASN A 79 -7.47 -9.04 4.77
C ASN A 79 -6.83 -7.69 4.46
N MET A 80 -5.76 -7.72 3.66
CA MET A 80 -5.04 -6.54 3.22
C MET A 80 -5.36 -6.27 1.75
N ALA A 81 -5.54 -5.00 1.42
CA ALA A 81 -5.77 -4.55 0.05
C ALA A 81 -4.82 -3.40 -0.29
N LEU A 82 -4.07 -3.56 -1.38
CA LEU A 82 -3.23 -2.51 -1.92
C LEU A 82 -4.13 -1.49 -2.62
N GLN A 83 -4.13 -0.25 -2.17
CA GLN A 83 -4.98 0.81 -2.74
C GLN A 83 -4.23 1.59 -3.82
N ASP A 84 -2.99 1.94 -3.53
CA ASP A 84 -2.09 2.60 -4.46
C ASP A 84 -0.63 2.22 -4.24
N PHE A 85 0.18 2.42 -5.28
CA PHE A 85 1.62 2.27 -5.21
C PHE A 85 2.27 3.30 -6.14
N CYS A 86 3.06 4.21 -5.55
CA CYS A 86 3.73 5.30 -6.24
C CYS A 86 5.25 5.21 -6.07
N VAL A 87 5.99 5.61 -7.09
CA VAL A 87 7.43 5.93 -6.96
C VAL A 87 7.60 7.43 -6.76
N ILE A 88 8.58 7.83 -5.97
CA ILE A 88 8.91 9.24 -5.76
C ILE A 88 10.01 9.64 -6.75
N ASP A 89 9.75 10.65 -7.58
CA ASP A 89 10.73 11.20 -8.53
C ASP A 89 11.79 12.08 -7.84
N ASP A 90 12.81 12.50 -8.60
CA ASP A 90 13.89 13.36 -8.08
C ASP A 90 13.40 14.73 -7.59
N LYS A 91 12.22 15.17 -8.05
CA LYS A 91 11.55 16.40 -7.62
C LYS A 91 10.63 16.17 -6.41
N LYS A 92 10.72 15.00 -5.77
CA LYS A 92 9.90 14.57 -4.62
C LYS A 92 8.41 14.48 -4.92
N ARG A 93 8.04 14.25 -6.19
CA ARG A 93 6.66 14.11 -6.62
C ARG A 93 6.29 12.63 -6.73
N PRO A 94 5.11 12.22 -6.24
CA PRO A 94 4.64 10.86 -6.44
C PRO A 94 4.21 10.65 -7.90
N ILE A 95 4.72 9.59 -8.52
CA ILE A 95 4.27 9.07 -9.81
C ILE A 95 3.53 7.76 -9.53
N ILE A 96 2.24 7.72 -9.86
CA ILE A 96 1.38 6.55 -9.65
C ILE A 96 1.83 5.43 -10.59
N LEU A 97 2.15 4.27 -10.03
CA LEU A 97 2.47 3.04 -10.76
C LEU A 97 1.28 2.06 -10.76
N TYR A 98 0.43 2.17 -9.74
CA TYR A 98 -0.78 1.39 -9.56
C TYR A 98 -1.78 2.18 -8.70
N HIS A 99 -3.05 2.12 -9.09
CA HIS A 99 -4.19 2.47 -8.25
C HIS A 99 -5.30 1.44 -8.47
N HIS A 100 -5.97 0.99 -7.40
CA HIS A 100 -6.98 -0.06 -7.47
C HIS A 100 -8.20 0.28 -8.37
N LEU A 101 -8.45 1.58 -8.57
CA LEU A 101 -9.49 2.08 -9.48
C LEU A 101 -9.03 2.31 -10.93
N ASP A 102 -7.77 2.02 -11.28
CA ASP A 102 -7.27 2.20 -12.66
C ASP A 102 -8.13 1.48 -13.70
N ASN A 103 -8.74 0.34 -13.32
CA ASN A 103 -9.59 -0.46 -14.20
C ASN A 103 -11.08 -0.05 -14.19
N PHE A 104 -11.50 0.89 -13.36
CA PHE A 104 -12.91 1.29 -13.23
C PHE A 104 -13.29 2.50 -14.10
N PHE A 105 -12.32 3.34 -14.46
CA PHE A 105 -12.53 4.57 -15.23
C PHE A 105 -11.83 4.56 -16.59
N ALA A 106 -11.34 3.41 -17.04
CA ALA A 106 -10.83 3.26 -18.40
C ALA A 106 -12.00 3.26 -19.38
N GLU A 107 -12.22 4.41 -20.03
CA GLU A 107 -13.06 4.53 -21.25
C GLU A 107 -12.37 3.90 -22.46
#